data_AF-A0A7K3XN92-F1
#
_entry.id   AF-A0A7K3XN92-F1
#
_cell.length_a   1.000
_cell.length_b   1.000
_cell.length_c   1.000
_cell.angle_alpha   90.00
_cell.angle_beta   90.00
_cell.angle_gamma   90.00
#
_symmetry.space_group_name_H-M   'P 1'
#
loop_
_entity.id
_entity.type
_entity.pdbx_description
1 polymer ?
#
loop_
_entity_poly.entity_id
_entity_poly.type
_entity_poly.pdbx_seq_one_letter_code
_entity_poly.pdbx_strand_id
1 'polypeptide(L)'
;MKRHKFILLVLFSLFLIQVNAQSIITLEQALDMAGKGSPSLQSSLYNLERTTESLNAQRAALKSQFSLNLNPMEYSNSRRFDARISQWYTNESLTTSGTFRVDQPILYTDGKISLVNQLGWQSNTSESGGATNSNKSFFNNLNLSLTQPLFTYNRTKTQIKTLELNNENAMLSYAMQRLMLEKNVSQYFYNVYLAQMSLSIKEEELA
;
A
#
# COMPACT_ATOMS: atom_id res chain seq x y z
N MET A 1 -15.03 38.59 53.81
CA MET A 1 -14.87 39.71 52.85
C MET A 1 -13.79 39.54 51.77
N LYS A 2 -12.65 38.84 52.00
CA LYS A 2 -11.57 38.73 50.98
C LYS A 2 -11.89 37.81 49.78
N ARG A 3 -12.68 36.74 49.97
CA ARG A 3 -13.04 35.79 48.89
C ARG A 3 -14.01 36.38 47.85
N HIS A 4 -14.93 37.26 48.25
CA HIS A 4 -15.85 37.91 47.32
C HIS A 4 -15.16 38.96 46.46
N LYS A 5 -14.16 39.68 47.00
CA LYS A 5 -13.33 40.61 46.22
C LYS A 5 -12.49 39.90 45.15
N PHE A 6 -12.01 38.68 45.44
CA PHE A 6 -11.25 37.88 44.48
C PHE A 6 -12.13 37.36 43.33
N ILE A 7 -13.35 36.91 43.64
CA ILE A 7 -14.32 36.47 42.62
C ILE A 7 -14.73 37.63 41.70
N LEU A 8 -14.95 38.82 42.28
CA LEU A 8 -15.33 40.01 41.51
C LEU A 8 -14.20 40.49 40.58
N LEU A 9 -12.94 40.29 40.98
CA LEU A 9 -11.76 40.63 40.19
C LEU A 9 -11.53 39.64 39.03
N VAL A 10 -11.84 38.35 39.23
CA VAL A 10 -11.84 37.32 38.17
C VAL A 10 -12.98 37.56 37.16
N LEU A 11 -14.16 37.97 37.62
CA LEU A 11 -15.27 38.35 36.74
C LEU A 11 -14.95 39.61 35.92
N PHE A 12 -14.24 40.57 36.51
CA PHE A 12 -13.80 41.79 35.82
C PHE A 12 -12.68 41.50 34.79
N SER A 13 -11.79 40.53 35.05
CA SER A 13 -10.78 40.11 34.07
C SER A 13 -11.37 39.36 32.87
N LEU A 14 -12.51 38.67 33.03
CA LEU A 14 -13.24 38.04 31.94
C LEU A 14 -13.95 39.05 31.03
N PHE A 15 -14.31 40.23 31.55
CA PHE A 15 -14.99 41.29 30.78
C PHE A 15 -14.02 42.09 29.87
N LEU A 16 -12.72 42.00 30.10
CA LEU A 16 -11.67 42.70 29.33
C LEU A 16 -11.19 41.92 28.11
N ILE A 17 -11.67 40.69 27.90
CA ILE A 17 -11.32 39.90 26.72
C ILE A 17 -12.19 40.38 25.56
N GLN A 18 -11.71 41.39 24.85
CA GLN A 18 -12.22 41.78 23.53
C GLN A 18 -11.91 40.65 22.55
N VAL A 19 -12.88 39.74 22.38
CA VAL A 19 -12.82 38.70 21.34
C VAL A 19 -13.11 39.37 20.00
N ASN A 20 -12.07 39.81 19.31
CA ASN A 20 -12.16 40.18 17.88
C ASN A 20 -12.33 38.89 17.06
N ALA A 21 -13.54 38.33 17.03
CA ALA A 21 -13.88 37.11 16.29
C ALA A 21 -14.08 37.35 14.78
N GLN A 22 -14.08 38.60 14.32
CA GLN A 22 -14.41 38.95 12.95
C GLN A 22 -13.14 39.36 12.19
N SER A 23 -12.44 38.38 11.63
CA SER A 23 -11.51 38.64 10.53
C SER A 23 -12.29 38.74 9.23
N ILE A 24 -11.99 39.76 8.42
CA ILE A 24 -12.51 39.86 7.06
C ILE A 24 -11.86 38.73 6.27
N ILE A 25 -12.64 37.70 5.94
CA ILE A 25 -12.18 36.58 5.12
C ILE A 25 -12.09 37.08 3.68
N THR A 26 -10.92 36.96 3.06
CA THR A 26 -10.77 37.21 1.61
C THR A 26 -11.20 35.97 0.81
N LEU A 27 -11.55 36.13 -0.46
CA LEU A 27 -11.90 35.01 -1.34
C LEU A 27 -10.81 33.92 -1.37
N GLU A 28 -9.54 34.33 -1.40
CA GLU A 28 -8.39 33.42 -1.38
C GLU A 28 -8.31 32.62 -0.07
N GLN A 29 -8.58 33.26 1.08
CA GLN A 29 -8.63 32.59 2.38
C GLN A 29 -9.82 31.60 2.45
N ALA A 30 -10.97 31.97 1.88
CA ALA A 30 -12.12 31.07 1.80
C ALA A 30 -11.83 29.84 0.94
N LEU A 31 -11.09 30.02 -0.16
CA LEU A 31 -10.67 28.93 -1.05
C LEU A 31 -9.65 28.00 -0.40
N ASP A 32 -8.63 28.51 0.30
CA ASP A 32 -7.66 27.67 1.03
C ASP A 32 -8.34 26.86 2.14
N MET A 33 -9.24 27.50 2.91
CA MET A 33 -9.97 26.85 3.98
C MET A 33 -10.91 25.75 3.44
N ALA A 34 -11.62 26.03 2.35
CA ALA A 34 -12.48 25.06 1.68
C ALA A 34 -11.68 23.92 1.03
N GLY A 35 -10.52 24.23 0.43
CA GLY A 35 -9.61 23.25 -0.18
C GLY A 35 -9.12 22.21 0.83
N LYS A 36 -8.79 22.65 2.05
CA LYS A 36 -8.38 21.76 3.13
C LYS A 36 -9.57 20.99 3.74
N GLY A 37 -10.72 21.66 3.88
CA GLY A 37 -11.88 21.12 4.61
C GLY A 37 -12.89 20.31 3.78
N SER A 38 -12.85 20.35 2.45
CA SER A 38 -13.88 19.73 1.60
C SER A 38 -13.79 18.19 1.57
N PRO A 39 -14.81 17.46 2.08
CA PRO A 39 -14.80 16.00 2.09
C PRO A 39 -14.80 15.38 0.69
N SER A 40 -15.48 16.01 -0.27
CA SER A 40 -15.53 15.52 -1.66
C SER A 40 -14.19 15.64 -2.36
N LEU A 41 -13.45 16.73 -2.11
CA LEU A 41 -12.10 16.92 -2.64
C LEU A 41 -11.13 15.92 -2.01
N GLN A 42 -11.17 15.75 -0.68
CA GLN A 42 -10.34 14.76 0.03
C GLN A 42 -10.60 13.33 -0.46
N SER A 43 -11.86 12.94 -0.65
CA SER A 43 -12.21 11.63 -1.21
C SER A 43 -11.64 11.42 -2.62
N SER A 44 -11.73 12.44 -3.48
CA SER A 44 -11.15 12.38 -4.82
C SER A 44 -9.61 12.30 -4.80
N LEU A 45 -8.96 12.97 -3.85
CA LEU A 45 -7.51 12.91 -3.65
C LEU A 45 -7.06 11.51 -3.21
N TYR A 46 -7.70 10.92 -2.20
CA TYR A 46 -7.38 9.56 -1.76
C TYR A 46 -7.63 8.53 -2.85
N ASN A 47 -8.67 8.72 -3.67
CA ASN A 47 -8.89 7.87 -4.83
C ASN A 47 -7.74 7.98 -5.85
N LEU A 48 -7.31 9.20 -6.17
CA LEU A 48 -6.16 9.43 -7.04
C LEU A 48 -4.91 8.74 -6.48
N GLU A 49 -4.57 8.97 -5.22
CA GLU A 49 -3.42 8.34 -4.54
C GLU A 49 -3.48 6.81 -4.64
N ARG A 50 -4.62 6.21 -4.30
CA ARG A 50 -4.85 4.77 -4.43
C ARG A 50 -4.57 4.24 -5.84
N THR A 51 -5.07 4.94 -6.86
CA THR A 51 -4.85 4.52 -8.26
C THR A 51 -3.38 4.67 -8.68
N THR A 52 -2.70 5.72 -8.21
CA THR A 52 -1.27 5.94 -8.43
C THR A 52 -0.46 4.81 -7.81
N GLU A 53 -0.74 4.45 -6.56
CA GLU A 53 -0.03 3.37 -5.88
C GLU A 53 -0.34 2.00 -6.50
N SER A 54 -1.55 1.78 -7.00
CA SER A 54 -1.88 0.55 -7.73
C SER A 54 -1.07 0.43 -9.03
N LEU A 55 -0.91 1.52 -9.78
CA LEU A 55 -0.08 1.56 -10.98
C LEU A 55 1.41 1.37 -10.63
N ASN A 56 1.88 2.00 -9.55
CA ASN A 56 3.25 1.87 -9.06
C ASN A 56 3.55 0.42 -8.64
N ALA A 57 2.64 -0.22 -7.90
CA ALA A 57 2.74 -1.62 -7.51
C ALA A 57 2.82 -2.55 -8.73
N GLN A 58 1.99 -2.32 -9.75
CA GLN A 58 2.06 -3.12 -10.98
C GLN A 58 3.38 -2.92 -11.72
N ARG A 59 3.90 -1.69 -11.79
CA ARG A 59 5.21 -1.40 -12.39
C ARG A 59 6.35 -2.03 -11.59
N ALA A 60 6.25 -2.07 -10.27
CA ALA A 60 7.20 -2.77 -9.41
C ALA A 60 7.14 -4.29 -9.61
N ALA A 61 5.95 -4.86 -9.83
CA ALA A 61 5.76 -6.29 -10.07
C ALA A 61 6.43 -6.79 -11.36
N LEU A 62 6.67 -5.90 -12.34
CA LEU A 62 7.45 -6.21 -13.56
C LEU A 62 8.94 -6.34 -13.31
N LYS A 63 9.46 -5.85 -12.19
CA LYS A 63 10.88 -5.98 -11.84
C LYS A 63 11.17 -7.39 -11.36
N SER A 64 12.46 -7.72 -11.25
CA SER A 64 12.90 -9.00 -10.70
C SER A 64 12.47 -9.14 -9.25
N GLN A 65 11.75 -10.22 -8.95
CA GLN A 65 11.28 -10.59 -7.62
C GLN A 65 12.25 -11.59 -7.02
N PHE A 66 12.86 -11.23 -5.89
CA PHE A 66 13.81 -12.06 -5.17
C PHE A 66 13.12 -12.70 -3.98
N SER A 67 13.28 -14.01 -3.83
CA SER A 67 12.75 -14.75 -2.67
C SER A 67 13.80 -15.73 -2.17
N LEU A 68 13.93 -15.80 -0.85
CA LEU A 68 14.79 -16.75 -0.16
C LEU A 68 13.93 -17.54 0.82
N ASN A 69 13.80 -18.84 0.60
CA ASN A 69 13.14 -19.75 1.50
C ASN A 69 14.21 -20.62 2.18
N LEU A 70 14.21 -20.66 3.51
CA LEU A 70 15.17 -21.41 4.30
C LEU A 70 14.44 -22.50 5.09
N ASN A 71 14.92 -23.73 4.94
CA ASN A 71 14.54 -24.89 5.73
C ASN A 71 15.76 -25.28 6.58
N PRO A 72 15.95 -24.66 7.76
CA PRO A 72 17.19 -24.78 8.52
C PRO A 72 17.44 -26.19 9.04
N MET A 73 16.37 -26.93 9.34
CA MET A 73 16.45 -28.32 9.78
C MET A 73 15.14 -29.03 9.45
N GLU A 74 15.25 -30.14 8.75
CA GLU A 74 14.16 -31.09 8.51
C GLU A 74 14.67 -32.48 8.90
N TYR A 75 13.93 -33.14 9.80
CA TYR A 75 14.27 -34.47 10.30
C TYR A 75 13.16 -35.44 9.93
N SER A 76 13.54 -36.58 9.37
CA SER A 76 12.62 -37.65 9.01
C SER A 76 13.21 -38.99 9.42
N ASN A 77 12.44 -39.76 10.19
CA ASN A 77 12.76 -41.15 10.52
C ASN A 77 11.63 -42.05 10.04
N SER A 78 11.96 -43.02 9.18
CA SER A 78 10.97 -43.95 8.63
C SER A 78 11.53 -45.37 8.64
N ARG A 79 10.70 -46.31 9.09
CA ARG A 79 10.99 -47.74 9.06
C ARG A 79 10.09 -48.42 8.04
N ARG A 80 10.68 -49.15 7.10
CA ARG A 80 9.95 -49.82 6.01
C ARG A 80 10.42 -51.27 5.89
N PHE A 81 9.52 -52.15 5.52
CA PHE A 81 9.83 -53.54 5.22
C PHE A 81 10.17 -53.67 3.73
N ASP A 82 11.36 -54.15 3.40
CA ASP A 82 11.73 -54.48 2.02
C ASP A 82 11.40 -55.95 1.74
N ALA A 83 10.33 -56.18 0.97
CA ALA A 83 9.85 -57.51 0.62
C ALA A 83 10.83 -58.31 -0.26
N ARG A 84 11.81 -57.66 -0.92
CA ARG A 84 12.79 -58.36 -1.79
C ARG A 84 13.86 -59.08 -1.01
N ILE A 85 14.25 -58.51 0.13
CA ILE A 85 15.27 -59.06 1.03
C ILE A 85 14.68 -59.56 2.34
N SER A 86 13.35 -59.49 2.50
CA SER A 86 12.58 -59.90 3.69
C SER A 86 13.11 -59.30 5.00
N GLN A 87 13.56 -58.04 4.95
CA GLN A 87 14.18 -57.35 6.08
C GLN A 87 13.53 -55.98 6.31
N TRP A 88 13.48 -55.58 7.58
CA TRP A 88 13.17 -54.21 7.97
C TRP A 88 14.41 -53.35 7.79
N TYR A 89 14.22 -52.16 7.21
CA TYR A 89 15.24 -51.12 7.21
C TYR A 89 14.69 -49.83 7.82
N THR A 90 15.53 -49.14 8.57
CA THR A 90 15.23 -47.82 9.16
C THR A 90 16.07 -46.79 8.42
N ASN A 91 15.42 -45.72 7.95
CA ASN A 91 16.09 -44.61 7.28
C ASN A 91 15.84 -43.32 8.07
N GLU A 92 16.93 -42.73 8.54
CA GLU A 92 16.99 -41.48 9.28
C GLU A 92 17.66 -40.42 8.42
N SER A 93 16.94 -39.35 8.09
CA SER A 93 17.41 -38.25 7.26
C SER A 93 17.33 -36.94 8.04
N LEU A 94 18.43 -36.19 8.01
CA LEU A 94 18.54 -34.82 8.49
C LEU A 94 18.96 -33.93 7.32
N THR A 95 18.10 -33.01 6.93
CA THR A 95 18.32 -32.10 5.82
C THR A 95 18.32 -30.65 6.30
N THR A 96 19.14 -29.84 5.66
CA THR A 96 19.10 -28.38 5.76
C THR A 96 19.18 -27.84 4.34
N SER A 97 18.29 -26.92 3.98
CA SER A 97 18.27 -26.39 2.61
C SER A 97 17.84 -24.94 2.56
N GLY A 98 18.30 -24.25 1.52
CA GLY A 98 17.88 -22.90 1.17
C GLY A 98 17.54 -22.86 -0.32
N THR A 99 16.39 -22.32 -0.65
CA THR A 99 15.97 -22.07 -2.03
C THR A 99 15.98 -20.57 -2.29
N PHE A 100 16.88 -20.14 -3.16
CA PHE A 100 16.92 -18.78 -3.68
C PHE A 100 16.24 -18.75 -5.06
N ARG A 101 15.24 -17.89 -5.23
CA ARG A 101 14.47 -17.78 -6.47
C ARG A 101 14.40 -16.34 -6.93
N VAL A 102 14.70 -16.13 -8.21
CA VAL A 102 14.57 -14.86 -8.91
C VAL A 102 13.59 -15.01 -10.06
N ASP A 103 12.47 -14.30 -10.00
CA ASP A 103 11.43 -14.32 -11.03
C ASP A 103 11.33 -12.93 -11.69
N GLN A 104 11.44 -12.87 -13.02
CA GLN A 104 11.30 -11.62 -13.76
C GLN A 104 10.28 -11.76 -14.89
N PRO A 105 9.15 -11.03 -14.83
CA PRO A 105 8.22 -10.93 -15.94
C PRO A 105 8.80 -10.14 -17.13
N ILE A 106 8.38 -10.49 -18.34
CA ILE A 106 8.77 -9.83 -19.60
C ILE A 106 7.54 -9.11 -20.16
N LEU A 107 7.56 -7.78 -20.11
CA LEU A 107 6.41 -6.97 -20.52
C LEU A 107 5.98 -7.19 -21.97
N TYR A 108 6.91 -7.46 -22.90
CA TYR A 108 6.57 -7.58 -24.32
C TYR A 108 5.91 -8.89 -24.71
N THR A 109 6.36 -10.00 -24.10
CA THR A 109 5.94 -11.34 -24.48
C THR A 109 4.96 -11.97 -23.50
N ASP A 110 4.60 -11.26 -22.43
CA ASP A 110 3.81 -11.81 -21.31
C ASP A 110 4.48 -13.08 -20.72
N GLY A 111 5.79 -13.20 -20.92
CA GLY A 111 6.61 -14.31 -20.45
C GLY A 111 7.22 -14.05 -19.08
N LYS A 112 7.84 -15.07 -18.50
CA LYS A 112 8.55 -15.00 -17.23
C LYS A 112 9.84 -15.80 -17.33
N ILE A 113 10.96 -15.17 -16.99
CA ILE A 113 12.23 -15.85 -16.76
C ILE A 113 12.38 -16.11 -15.25
N SER A 114 12.77 -17.32 -14.89
CA SER A 114 12.86 -17.77 -13.51
C SER A 114 14.17 -18.51 -13.29
N LEU A 115 14.97 -18.01 -12.34
CA LEU A 115 16.18 -18.64 -11.85
C LEU A 115 15.90 -19.20 -10.45
N VAL A 116 16.10 -20.50 -10.27
CA VAL A 116 15.91 -21.18 -8.98
C VAL A 116 17.20 -21.88 -8.62
N ASN A 117 17.76 -21.55 -7.47
CA ASN A 117 18.90 -22.24 -6.90
C ASN A 117 18.52 -22.87 -5.56
N GLN A 118 18.60 -24.18 -5.47
CA GLN A 118 18.42 -24.91 -4.23
C GLN A 118 19.78 -25.40 -3.75
N LEU A 119 20.21 -24.86 -2.61
CA LEU A 119 21.40 -25.28 -1.89
C LEU A 119 20.95 -26.14 -0.72
N GLY A 120 21.69 -27.20 -0.41
CA GLY A 120 21.39 -27.94 0.80
C GLY A 120 22.49 -28.90 1.21
N TRP A 121 22.36 -29.36 2.44
CA TRP A 121 23.12 -30.44 3.01
C TRP A 121 22.15 -31.50 3.53
N GLN A 122 22.52 -32.75 3.36
CA GLN A 122 21.74 -33.88 3.87
C GLN A 122 22.69 -34.90 4.49
N SER A 123 22.29 -35.39 5.68
CA SER A 123 22.85 -36.58 6.31
C SER A 123 21.78 -37.65 6.28
N ASN A 124 22.09 -38.81 5.73
CA ASN A 124 21.18 -39.94 5.70
C ASN A 124 21.87 -41.17 6.31
N THR A 125 21.20 -41.81 7.26
CA THR A 125 21.63 -43.04 7.90
C THR A 125 20.59 -44.11 7.62
N SER A 126 21.03 -45.23 7.06
CA SER A 126 20.20 -46.40 6.78
C SER A 126 20.72 -47.59 7.56
N GLU A 127 19.84 -48.24 8.31
CA GLU A 127 20.12 -49.46 9.05
C GLU A 127 19.33 -50.60 8.40
N SER A 128 20.02 -51.63 7.90
CA SER A 128 19.40 -52.82 7.31
C SER A 128 20.19 -54.06 7.69
N GLY A 129 19.50 -55.09 8.21
CA GLY A 129 20.12 -56.39 8.50
C GLY A 129 21.32 -56.35 9.48
N GLY A 130 21.38 -55.35 10.36
CA GLY A 130 22.48 -55.15 11.32
C GLY A 130 23.69 -54.38 10.77
N ALA A 131 23.66 -53.95 9.50
CA ALA A 131 24.65 -53.05 8.92
C ALA A 131 24.11 -51.61 8.86
N THR A 132 24.89 -50.67 9.37
CA THR A 132 24.58 -49.24 9.32
C THR A 132 25.41 -48.57 8.24
N ASN A 133 24.75 -47.95 7.26
CA ASN A 133 25.37 -47.12 6.25
C ASN A 133 24.96 -45.67 6.46
N SER A 134 25.92 -44.75 6.49
CA SER A 134 25.66 -43.32 6.63
C SER A 134 26.36 -42.53 5.53
N ASN A 135 25.68 -41.53 4.99
CA ASN A 135 26.21 -40.64 3.98
C ASN A 135 25.86 -39.19 4.30
N LYS A 136 26.83 -38.29 4.11
CA LYS A 136 26.67 -36.85 4.27
C LYS A 136 27.06 -36.20 2.95
N SER A 137 26.15 -35.40 2.38
CA SER A 137 26.38 -34.79 1.08
C SER A 137 25.83 -33.37 1.03
N PHE A 138 26.50 -32.54 0.24
CA PHE A 138 26.01 -31.22 -0.17
C PHE A 138 25.46 -31.31 -1.58
N PHE A 139 24.43 -30.54 -1.88
CA PHE A 139 23.87 -30.43 -3.22
C PHE A 139 23.60 -28.97 -3.59
N ASN A 140 23.74 -28.68 -4.88
CA ASN A 140 23.32 -27.43 -5.49
C ASN A 140 22.57 -27.73 -6.79
N ASN A 141 21.31 -27.32 -6.85
CA ASN A 141 20.49 -27.47 -8.04
C ASN A 141 20.18 -26.07 -8.57
N LEU A 142 20.85 -25.66 -9.64
CA LEU A 142 20.60 -24.42 -10.36
C LEU A 142 19.75 -24.70 -11.60
N ASN A 143 18.55 -24.12 -11.66
CA ASN A 143 17.65 -24.24 -12.78
C ASN A 143 17.29 -22.85 -13.34
N LEU A 144 17.40 -22.71 -14.66
CA LEU A 144 16.92 -21.54 -15.40
C LEU A 144 15.75 -21.98 -16.28
N SER A 145 14.63 -21.28 -16.17
CA SER A 145 13.44 -21.58 -16.96
C SER A 145 12.86 -20.31 -17.58
N LEU A 146 12.40 -20.43 -18.82
CA LEU A 146 11.66 -19.40 -19.54
C LEU A 146 10.27 -19.94 -19.84
N THR A 147 9.24 -19.28 -19.33
CA THR A 147 7.84 -19.60 -19.63
C THR A 147 7.25 -18.47 -20.46
N GLN A 148 6.76 -18.75 -21.66
CA GLN A 148 6.16 -17.74 -22.52
C GLN A 148 4.93 -18.30 -23.23
N PRO A 149 3.77 -17.61 -23.16
CA PRO A 149 2.64 -17.95 -24.00
C PRO A 149 2.87 -17.46 -25.45
N LEU A 150 2.56 -18.30 -26.45
CA LEU A 150 2.84 -18.00 -27.86
C LEU A 150 1.62 -17.48 -28.64
N PHE A 151 0.41 -17.91 -28.28
CA PHE A 151 -0.82 -17.61 -29.02
C PHE A 151 -1.88 -16.94 -28.13
N THR A 152 -1.47 -16.04 -27.25
CA THR A 152 -2.38 -15.25 -26.42
C THR A 152 -2.07 -13.77 -26.54
N TYR A 153 -3.07 -12.93 -26.27
CA TYR A 153 -2.82 -11.50 -26.07
C TYR A 153 -1.99 -11.29 -24.81
N ASN A 154 -1.31 -10.14 -24.76
CA ASN A 154 -0.45 -9.78 -23.65
C ASN A 154 -1.26 -9.23 -22.47
N ARG A 155 -1.47 -10.08 -21.46
CA ARG A 155 -2.32 -9.76 -20.30
C ARG A 155 -1.68 -8.68 -19.44
N THR A 156 -0.38 -8.81 -19.21
CA THR A 156 0.40 -7.85 -18.42
C THR A 156 0.31 -6.42 -19.00
N LYS A 157 0.46 -6.27 -20.32
CA LYS A 157 0.35 -4.99 -21.00
C LYS A 157 -1.06 -4.40 -20.89
N THR A 158 -2.10 -5.22 -21.11
CA THR A 158 -3.49 -4.76 -20.97
C THR A 158 -3.81 -4.34 -19.53
N GLN A 159 -3.31 -5.07 -18.54
CA GLN A 159 -3.49 -4.75 -17.12
C GLN A 159 -2.86 -3.40 -16.77
N ILE A 160 -1.61 -3.16 -17.19
CA ILE A 160 -0.92 -1.88 -16.96
C ILE A 160 -1.68 -0.75 -17.64
N LYS A 161 -2.10 -0.95 -18.90
CA LYS A 161 -2.85 0.09 -19.62
C LYS A 161 -4.17 0.44 -18.92
N THR A 162 -4.84 -0.56 -18.37
CA THR A 162 -6.08 -0.36 -17.58
C THR A 162 -5.81 0.46 -16.33
N LEU A 163 -4.71 0.18 -15.60
CA LEU A 163 -4.32 0.94 -14.42
C LEU A 163 -3.94 2.39 -14.76
N GLU A 164 -3.26 2.61 -15.89
CA GLU A 164 -2.93 3.96 -16.38
C GLU A 164 -4.19 4.77 -16.68
N LEU A 165 -5.15 4.18 -17.41
CA LEU A 165 -6.43 4.83 -17.72
C LEU A 165 -7.24 5.11 -16.44
N ASN A 166 -7.23 4.19 -15.46
CA ASN A 166 -7.88 4.42 -14.18
C ASN A 166 -7.25 5.56 -13.39
N ASN A 167 -5.92 5.67 -13.40
CA ASN A 167 -5.20 6.77 -12.76
C ASN A 167 -5.49 8.12 -13.43
N GLU A 168 -5.52 8.15 -14.76
CA GLU A 168 -5.89 9.32 -15.55
C GLU A 168 -7.34 9.76 -15.23
N ASN A 169 -8.29 8.82 -15.18
CA ASN A 169 -9.67 9.10 -14.79
C ASN A 169 -9.78 9.67 -13.37
N ALA A 170 -9.00 9.14 -12.41
CA ALA A 170 -8.98 9.65 -11.05
C ALA A 170 -8.40 11.07 -10.97
N MET A 171 -7.35 11.35 -11.75
CA MET A 171 -6.74 12.68 -11.87
C MET A 171 -7.73 13.69 -12.45
N LEU A 172 -8.43 13.34 -13.53
CA LEU A 172 -9.47 14.18 -14.13
C LEU A 172 -10.60 14.45 -13.13
N SER A 173 -11.03 13.41 -12.40
CA SER A 173 -12.07 13.54 -11.38
C SER A 173 -11.65 14.49 -10.25
N TYR A 174 -10.41 14.39 -9.76
CA TYR A 174 -9.86 15.30 -8.76
C TYR A 174 -9.84 16.75 -9.25
N ALA A 175 -9.36 16.98 -10.49
CA ALA A 175 -9.32 18.32 -11.09
C ALA A 175 -10.73 18.91 -11.23
N MET A 176 -11.72 18.12 -11.65
CA MET A 176 -13.12 18.53 -11.73
C MET A 176 -13.70 18.89 -10.36
N GLN A 177 -13.42 18.12 -9.31
CA GLN A 177 -13.91 18.43 -7.96
C GLN A 177 -13.25 19.66 -7.36
N ARG A 178 -11.97 19.89 -7.65
CA ARG A 178 -11.29 21.13 -7.28
C ARG A 178 -11.94 22.33 -7.97
N LEU A 179 -12.18 22.25 -9.28
CA LEU A 179 -12.83 23.33 -10.03
C LEU A 179 -14.26 23.61 -9.52
N MET A 180 -15.03 22.55 -9.24
CA MET A 180 -16.38 22.69 -8.68
C MET A 180 -16.34 23.35 -7.30
N LEU A 181 -15.37 23.00 -6.46
CA LEU A 181 -15.17 23.65 -5.17
C LEU A 181 -14.85 25.13 -5.33
N GLU A 182 -13.91 25.47 -6.20
CA GLU A 182 -13.51 26.86 -6.50
C GLU A 182 -14.71 27.69 -6.97
N LYS A 183 -15.52 27.14 -7.88
CA LYS A 183 -16.77 27.77 -8.34
C LYS A 183 -17.76 27.99 -7.19
N ASN A 184 -18.03 26.97 -6.38
CA ASN A 184 -19.04 27.03 -5.32
C ASN A 184 -18.64 28.02 -4.22
N VAL A 185 -17.37 27.97 -3.77
CA VAL A 185 -16.85 28.91 -2.77
C VAL A 185 -16.93 30.34 -3.28
N SER A 186 -16.57 30.58 -4.55
CA SER A 186 -16.68 31.91 -5.14
C SER A 186 -18.13 32.41 -5.15
N GLN A 187 -19.09 31.56 -5.57
CA GLN A 187 -20.50 31.93 -5.56
C GLN A 187 -21.01 32.24 -4.15
N TYR A 188 -20.66 31.41 -3.15
CA TYR A 188 -21.06 31.66 -1.76
C TYR A 188 -20.43 32.92 -1.19
N PHE A 189 -19.16 33.19 -1.53
CA PHE A 189 -18.47 34.41 -1.13
C PHE A 189 -19.19 35.66 -1.67
N TYR A 190 -19.49 35.69 -2.97
CA TYR A 190 -20.24 36.81 -3.56
C TYR A 190 -21.64 36.96 -2.97
N ASN A 191 -22.35 35.86 -2.71
CA ASN A 191 -23.68 35.93 -2.09
C ASN A 191 -23.63 36.56 -0.69
N VAL A 192 -22.64 36.18 0.14
CA VAL A 192 -22.45 36.77 1.48
C VAL A 192 -22.06 38.25 1.38
N TYR A 193 -21.17 38.60 0.46
CA TYR A 193 -20.77 39.99 0.23
C TYR A 193 -21.97 40.88 -0.16
N LEU A 194 -22.82 40.43 -1.08
CA LEU A 194 -24.03 41.15 -1.47
C LEU A 194 -25.03 41.29 -0.30
N ALA A 195 -25.18 40.25 0.53
CA ALA A 195 -26.03 40.30 1.71
C ALA A 195 -25.52 41.33 2.74
N GLN A 196 -24.21 41.36 2.99
CA GLN A 196 -23.58 42.36 3.88
C GLN A 196 -23.77 43.78 3.35
N MET A 197 -23.57 43.99 2.05
CA MET A 197 -23.82 45.29 1.41
C MET A 197 -25.28 45.73 1.58
N SER A 198 -26.23 44.82 1.36
CA SER A 198 -27.65 45.12 1.53
C SER A 198 -28.04 45.46 2.97
N LEU A 199 -27.37 44.86 3.96
CA LEU A 199 -27.56 45.18 5.38
C LEU A 199 -27.01 46.57 5.69
N SER A 200 -25.80 46.88 5.22
CA SER A 200 -25.17 48.20 5.38
C SER A 200 -26.06 49.31 4.83
N ILE A 201 -26.62 49.12 3.62
CA ILE A 201 -27.54 50.10 3.01
C ILE A 201 -28.78 50.30 3.89
N LYS A 202 -29.37 49.21 4.42
CA LYS A 202 -30.54 49.30 5.29
C LYS A 202 -30.24 49.98 6.63
N GLU A 203 -29.05 49.79 7.18
CA GLU A 203 -28.61 50.46 8.39
C GLU A 203 -28.38 51.96 8.16
N GLU A 204 -27.84 52.34 7.00
CA GLU A 204 -27.70 53.74 6.59
C GLU A 204 -29.05 54.43 6.32
N GLU A 205 -30.03 53.74 5.74
CA GLU A 205 -31.37 54.29 5.48
C GLU A 205 -32.20 54.51 6.76
N LEU A 206 -31.85 53.84 7.85
CA LEU A 206 -32.57 53.92 9.14
C LEU A 206 -32.01 54.99 10.09
N ALA A 207 -30.84 55.55 9.78
CA ALA A 207 -30.13 56.58 10.55
C ALA A 207 -30.45 57.99 10.04
#